data_AF-A0A285MUY8-F1
#
_entry.id   AF-A0A285MUY8-F1
#
_cell.length_a   1.000
_cell.length_b   1.000
_cell.length_c   1.000
_cell.angle_alpha   90.00
_cell.angle_beta   90.00
_cell.angle_gamma   90.00
#
_symmetry.space_group_name_H-M   'P 1'
#
loop_
_entity.id
_entity.type
_entity.pdbx_description
1 polymer ?
#
loop_
_entity_poly.entity_id
_entity_poly.type
_entity_poly.pdbx_seq_one_letter_code
_entity_poly.pdbx_strand_id
1 'polypeptide(L)'
;MEAHSEYKYQRAKERVKELKCFYTNLLAYCLVIPFLAYTNYSTTNFIWFVFPAFGWGLGLLLHGMKATGYNPFLGNNWEERKIREFMGDDKF
;
A
#
# COMPACT_ATOMS: atom_id res chain seq x y z
N MET A 1 7.87 31.06 8.84
CA MET A 1 7.85 30.57 7.44
C MET A 1 8.45 29.17 7.31
N GLU A 2 9.35 28.75 8.21
CA GLU A 2 10.02 27.43 8.20
C GLU A 2 9.15 26.24 8.63
N ALA A 3 8.24 26.41 9.61
CA ALA A 3 7.38 25.30 10.07
C ALA A 3 6.49 24.70 8.96
N HIS A 4 6.12 25.51 7.96
CA HIS A 4 5.24 25.09 6.86
C HIS A 4 5.98 24.28 5.78
N SER A 5 7.30 24.47 5.62
CA SER A 5 8.13 23.64 4.72
C SER A 5 8.48 22.31 5.36
N GLU A 6 8.81 22.31 6.66
CA GLU A 6 9.14 21.11 7.44
C GLU A 6 7.98 20.09 7.40
N TYR A 7 6.75 20.56 7.63
CA TYR A 7 5.55 19.74 7.64
C TYR A 7 5.25 19.10 6.27
N LYS A 8 5.36 19.89 5.19
CA LYS A 8 5.19 19.38 3.82
C LYS A 8 6.23 18.32 3.49
N TYR A 9 7.46 18.52 3.93
CA TYR A 9 8.56 17.59 3.69
C TYR A 9 8.38 16.27 4.43
N GLN A 10 8.00 16.31 5.71
CA GLN A 10 7.72 15.09 6.50
C GLN A 10 6.56 14.29 5.92
N ARG A 11 5.47 14.95 5.53
CA ARG A 11 4.32 14.30 4.91
C ARG A 11 4.67 13.65 3.57
N ALA A 12 5.47 14.32 2.73
CA ALA A 12 5.97 13.72 1.49
C ALA A 12 6.86 12.51 1.76
N LYS A 13 7.68 12.55 2.82
CA LYS A 13 8.57 11.46 3.21
C LYS A 13 7.80 10.24 3.73
N GLU A 14 6.74 10.43 4.51
CA GLU A 14 5.87 9.35 4.97
C GLU A 14 5.16 8.66 3.82
N ARG A 15 4.60 9.44 2.88
CA ARG A 15 4.00 8.90 1.64
C ARG A 15 4.97 8.01 0.87
N VAL A 16 6.19 8.50 0.64
CA VAL A 16 7.22 7.74 -0.07
C VAL A 16 7.59 6.47 0.70
N LYS A 17 7.64 6.52 2.03
CA LYS A 17 7.95 5.35 2.87
C LYS A 17 6.87 4.27 2.77
N GLU A 18 5.59 4.64 2.81
CA GLU A 18 4.48 3.71 2.64
C GLU A 18 4.46 3.08 1.24
N LEU A 19 4.64 3.91 0.19
CA LEU A 19 4.78 3.44 -1.19
C LEU A 19 5.94 2.46 -1.34
N LYS A 20 7.11 2.77 -0.77
CA LYS A 20 8.28 1.90 -0.85
C LYS A 20 8.05 0.55 -0.16
N CYS A 21 7.36 0.54 0.99
CA CYS A 21 6.96 -0.67 1.69
C CYS A 21 5.99 -1.52 0.86
N PHE A 22 4.99 -0.87 0.25
CA PHE A 22 4.04 -1.52 -0.65
C PHE A 22 4.74 -2.14 -1.87
N TYR A 23 5.57 -1.37 -2.58
CA TYR A 23 6.30 -1.86 -3.75
C TYR A 23 7.22 -3.03 -3.39
N THR A 24 7.86 -3.01 -2.22
CA THR A 24 8.70 -4.13 -1.76
C THR A 24 7.88 -5.41 -1.59
N ASN A 25 6.70 -5.31 -0.96
CA ASN A 25 5.79 -6.46 -0.82
C ASN A 25 5.23 -6.92 -2.18
N LEU A 26 4.87 -5.99 -3.07
CA LEU A 26 4.39 -6.29 -4.43
C LEU A 26 5.44 -7.02 -5.25
N LEU A 27 6.69 -6.57 -5.19
CA LEU A 27 7.80 -7.17 -5.91
C LEU A 27 8.09 -8.59 -5.38
N ALA A 28 8.09 -8.76 -4.05
CA ALA A 28 8.18 -10.07 -3.42
C ALA A 28 7.03 -10.99 -3.87
N TYR A 29 5.79 -10.51 -3.90
CA TYR A 29 4.64 -11.27 -4.39
C TYR A 29 4.80 -11.66 -5.86
N CYS A 30 5.21 -10.75 -6.74
CA CYS A 30 5.47 -11.02 -8.15
C CYS A 30 6.60 -12.02 -8.39
N LEU A 31 7.55 -12.19 -7.47
CA LEU A 31 8.60 -13.21 -7.58
C LEU A 31 8.20 -14.55 -6.96
N VAL A 32 7.53 -14.51 -5.81
CA VAL A 32 7.16 -15.70 -5.04
C VAL A 32 6.00 -16.47 -5.67
N ILE A 33 4.98 -15.78 -6.21
CA ILE A 33 3.82 -16.44 -6.84
C ILE A 33 4.20 -17.26 -8.08
N PRO A 34 5.00 -16.75 -9.04
CA PRO A 34 5.46 -17.56 -10.17
C PRO A 34 6.36 -18.72 -9.73
N PHE A 35 7.20 -18.51 -8.72
CA PHE A 35 8.02 -19.59 -8.16
C PHE A 35 7.17 -20.72 -7.58
N LEU A 36 6.12 -20.38 -6.83
CA LEU A 36 5.14 -21.33 -6.31
C LEU A 36 4.33 -22.00 -7.43
N ALA A 37 3.91 -21.23 -8.45
CA ALA A 37 3.18 -21.76 -9.60
C ALA A 37 4.02 -22.75 -10.41
N TYR A 38 5.30 -22.45 -10.64
CA TYR A 38 6.25 -23.35 -11.29
C TYR A 38 6.43 -24.66 -10.50
N THR A 39 6.63 -24.54 -9.18
CA THR A 39 6.76 -25.70 -8.29
C THR A 39 5.48 -26.53 -8.27
N ASN A 40 4.32 -25.88 -8.26
CA ASN A 40 3.02 -26.53 -8.30
C ASN A 40 2.83 -27.33 -9.60
N TYR A 41 3.14 -26.73 -10.75
CA TYR A 41 3.04 -27.37 -12.06
C TYR A 41 3.90 -28.63 -12.16
N SER A 42 5.05 -28.67 -11.50
CA SER A 42 5.96 -29.81 -11.52
C SER A 42 5.61 -30.93 -10.54
N THR A 43 4.77 -30.69 -9.52
CA THR A 43 4.65 -31.60 -8.36
C THR A 43 3.26 -32.22 -8.20
N THR A 44 2.18 -31.53 -8.59
CA THR A 44 0.81 -31.99 -8.29
C THR A 44 -0.21 -31.45 -9.29
N ASN A 45 -1.25 -32.23 -9.60
CA ASN A 45 -2.42 -31.79 -10.41
C ASN A 45 -3.37 -30.82 -9.65
N PHE A 46 -3.00 -30.35 -8.46
CA PHE A 46 -3.83 -29.53 -7.59
C PHE A 46 -3.20 -28.16 -7.40
N ILE A 47 -3.95 -27.10 -7.69
CA ILE A 47 -3.49 -25.69 -7.76
C ILE A 47 -3.37 -25.09 -6.35
N TRP A 48 -2.49 -25.64 -5.51
CA TRP A 48 -2.32 -25.19 -4.12
C TRP A 48 -1.70 -23.80 -4.01
N PHE A 49 -0.97 -23.32 -5.02
CA PHE A 49 -0.37 -21.97 -5.00
C PHE A 49 -1.43 -20.86 -4.96
N VAL A 50 -2.68 -21.16 -5.32
CA VAL A 50 -3.79 -20.21 -5.30
C VAL A 50 -4.13 -19.74 -3.88
N PHE A 51 -3.91 -20.58 -2.86
CA PHE A 51 -4.17 -20.25 -1.46
C PHE A 51 -3.24 -19.14 -0.94
N PRO A 52 -1.90 -19.25 -1.03
CA PRO A 52 -1.00 -18.16 -0.69
C PRO A 52 -1.17 -16.98 -1.65
N ALA A 53 -1.46 -17.19 -2.93
CA ALA A 53 -1.76 -16.09 -3.86
C ALA A 53 -2.98 -15.27 -3.39
N PHE A 54 -4.08 -15.91 -3.04
CA PHE A 54 -5.28 -15.20 -2.57
C PHE A 54 -5.08 -14.57 -1.20
N GLY A 55 -4.54 -15.31 -0.23
CA GLY A 55 -4.35 -14.80 1.13
C GLY A 55 -3.41 -13.60 1.18
N TRP A 56 -2.28 -13.69 0.48
CA TRP A 56 -1.29 -12.62 0.41
C TRP A 56 -1.71 -11.50 -0.54
N GLY A 57 -2.34 -11.86 -1.66
CA GLY A 57 -2.87 -10.91 -2.65
C GLY A 57 -3.96 -10.02 -2.07
N LEU A 58 -4.83 -10.53 -1.19
CA LEU A 58 -5.85 -9.72 -0.52
C LEU A 58 -5.23 -8.70 0.46
N GLY A 59 -4.22 -9.12 1.23
CA GLY A 59 -3.45 -8.22 2.09
C GLY A 59 -2.71 -7.14 1.29
N LEU A 60 -2.19 -7.52 0.13
CA LEU A 60 -1.48 -6.63 -0.78
C LEU A 60 -2.43 -5.63 -1.45
N LEU A 61 -3.64 -6.04 -1.83
CA LEU A 61 -4.69 -5.14 -2.31
C LEU A 61 -5.08 -4.11 -1.25
N LEU A 62 -5.31 -4.55 -0.01
CA LEU A 62 -5.60 -3.64 1.11
C LEU A 62 -4.46 -2.64 1.36
N HIS A 63 -3.21 -3.12 1.36
CA HIS A 63 -2.03 -2.29 1.55
C HIS A 63 -1.81 -1.33 0.37
N GLY A 64 -2.08 -1.77 -0.86
CA GLY A 64 -1.98 -0.97 -2.08
C GLY A 64 -3.04 0.12 -2.14
N MET A 65 -4.28 -0.17 -1.77
CA MET A 65 -5.33 0.86 -1.65
C MET A 65 -4.92 1.94 -0.64
N LYS A 66 -4.29 1.56 0.47
CA LYS A 66 -3.76 2.52 1.44
C LYS A 66 -2.56 3.31 0.90
N ALA A 67 -1.57 2.62 0.35
CA ALA A 67 -0.32 3.24 -0.12
C ALA A 67 -0.50 4.15 -1.35
N THR A 68 -1.48 3.86 -2.20
CA THR A 68 -1.81 4.69 -3.38
C THR A 68 -2.71 5.88 -3.04
N GLY A 69 -3.27 5.93 -1.83
CA GLY A 69 -4.31 6.91 -1.46
C GLY A 69 -5.62 6.74 -2.26
N TYR A 70 -5.72 5.69 -3.06
CA TYR A 70 -6.83 5.45 -3.97
C TYR A 70 -7.91 4.67 -3.24
N ASN A 71 -8.72 5.39 -2.47
CA ASN A 71 -9.94 4.83 -1.89
C ASN A 71 -11.06 5.02 -2.92
N PRO A 72 -11.57 3.96 -3.59
CA PRO A 72 -12.64 4.09 -4.59
C PRO A 72 -13.92 4.73 -4.01
N PHE A 73 -14.07 4.73 -2.68
CA PHE A 73 -15.17 5.36 -1.98
C PHE A 73 -14.88 6.77 -1.43
N LEU A 74 -13.62 7.17 -1.20
CA LEU A 74 -13.33 8.45 -0.51
C LEU A 74 -12.49 9.45 -1.33
N GLY A 75 -11.93 9.05 -2.47
CA GLY A 75 -11.25 9.97 -3.40
C GLY A 75 -9.91 10.53 -2.89
N ASN A 76 -9.00 10.80 -3.82
CA ASN A 76 -7.61 11.20 -3.57
C ASN A 76 -7.42 12.48 -2.69
N ASN A 77 -8.49 13.23 -2.43
CA ASN A 77 -8.47 14.48 -1.65
C ASN A 77 -8.99 14.35 -0.21
N TRP A 78 -9.55 13.22 0.21
CA TRP A 78 -10.10 13.09 1.57
C TRP A 78 -9.02 13.16 2.64
N GLU A 79 -7.89 12.50 2.40
CA GLU A 79 -6.76 12.48 3.34
C GLU A 79 -6.16 13.88 3.52
N GLU A 80 -6.06 14.63 2.42
CA GLU A 80 -5.60 16.01 2.43
C GLU A 80 -6.62 16.97 3.05
N ARG A 81 -7.91 16.67 2.97
CA ARG A 81 -8.97 17.39 3.70
C ARG A 81 -8.93 17.10 5.20
N LYS A 82 -8.85 15.84 5.63
CA LYS A 82 -8.81 15.48 7.06
C LYS A 82 -7.57 16.03 7.75
N ILE A 83 -6.43 15.99 7.08
CA ILE A 83 -5.20 16.57 7.60
C ILE A 83 -5.32 18.09 7.75
N ARG A 84 -5.99 18.77 6.80
CA ARG A 84 -6.26 20.21 6.88
C ARG A 84 -7.28 20.55 7.97
N GLU A 85 -8.23 19.65 8.24
CA GLU A 85 -9.20 19.76 9.33
C GLU A 85 -8.51 19.62 10.70
N PHE A 86 -7.67 18.59 10.90
CA PHE A 86 -6.90 18.42 12.14
C PHE A 86 -5.93 19.57 12.42
N MET A 87 -5.23 20.09 11.41
CA MET A 87 -4.37 21.29 11.58
C MET A 87 -5.15 22.60 11.77
N GLY A 88 -6.42 22.63 11.37
CA GLY A 88 -7.30 23.79 11.58
C GLY A 88 -7.83 23.89 13.00
N ASP A 89 -7.99 22.74 13.67
CA ASP A 89 -8.48 22.65 15.05
C ASP A 89 -7.40 22.95 16.10
N ASP A 90 -6.11 22.84 15.78
CA ASP A 90 -5.00 23.22 16.69
C ASP A 90 -4.87 24.76 16.90
N LYS A 91 -5.88 25.55 16.50
CA LYS A 91 -5.91 27.01 16.65
C LYS A 91 -7.06 27.55 17.52
N PHE A 92 -7.72 26.71 18.30
CA PHE A 92 -8.66 27.17 19.33
C PHE A 92 -8.18 26.83 20.75
#